data_AF-A0A0L0DW00-F1
#
_entry.id   AF-A0A0L0DW00-F1
#
_cell.length_a   1.000
_cell.length_b   1.000
_cell.length_c   1.000
_cell.angle_alpha   90.00
_cell.angle_beta   90.00
_cell.angle_gamma   90.00
#
_symmetry.space_group_name_H-M   'P 1'
#
loop_
_entity.id
_entity.type
_entity.pdbx_description
1 polymer ?
#
loop_
_entity_poly.entity_id
_entity_poly.type
_entity_poly.pdbx_seq_one_letter_code
_entity_poly.pdbx_strand_id
1 'polypeptide(L)'
;MIAADIDADGDVDLVVASSSDDDIAWYENTEAVGGFGTRRVVSSLGNDVWSMFAADIDGDGDVDLASALFFDNSVVWYENTDGNGTFGPQQLVTTLANGPRSVIAADIDGDGDMDFASASEYDDEIAWYPRLTRNAFHFPAPRVVTYSPSLPACLDDPTCLSANIHRLSRCISDTLLFPPGTYAFGRAGAHLKLDHPCTLAAAVPGHVVIDATLPPSISAGGDGGVLFHVVPPAATYSPPLSVRLVNLTITNMGTGFDSVLASQGMRVDGEQAVLELHSCRIVSSTATSSQKSSLFDVGFGGAVLVKNAGTLIVTNSTFDRCFASVAGGAVAVDRDGSLARIANTTFLANTAKTSGGAITATNGGHIELDGVHFDANLASIGNGGAVALDSGSSATLADVAFVANTASAGGALAAAASSSASLARVVISHNIARNNGGGVHIDDTSSA
;
A
#
# COMPACT_ATOMS: atom_id res chain seq x y z
N MET A 1 34.71 18.72 14.40
CA MET A 1 35.56 17.52 14.22
C MET A 1 34.75 16.31 14.63
N ILE A 2 34.88 15.21 13.90
CA ILE A 2 34.33 13.89 14.24
C ILE A 2 35.40 12.83 14.02
N ALA A 3 35.17 11.65 14.57
CA ALA A 3 36.03 10.49 14.42
C ALA A 3 35.17 9.30 13.97
N ALA A 4 35.56 8.67 12.85
CA ALA A 4 34.86 7.53 12.24
C ALA A 4 35.84 6.78 11.34
N ASP A 5 35.61 5.49 11.11
CA ASP A 5 36.35 4.67 10.15
C ASP A 5 35.78 4.97 8.74
N ILE A 6 36.45 5.83 7.96
CA ILE A 6 35.90 6.37 6.70
C ILE A 6 36.19 5.46 5.51
N ASP A 7 37.27 4.68 5.56
CA ASP A 7 37.67 3.76 4.49
C ASP A 7 37.49 2.27 4.84
N ALA A 8 36.80 1.98 5.95
CA ALA A 8 36.44 0.65 6.41
C ALA A 8 37.65 -0.28 6.62
N ASP A 9 38.82 0.27 6.92
CA ASP A 9 40.03 -0.50 7.19
C ASP A 9 40.14 -0.98 8.66
N GLY A 10 39.22 -0.49 9.51
CA GLY A 10 39.10 -0.84 10.93
C GLY A 10 39.79 0.14 11.88
N ASP A 11 40.51 1.14 11.35
CA ASP A 11 41.13 2.21 12.11
C ASP A 11 40.24 3.46 12.13
N VAL A 12 40.19 4.17 13.27
CA VAL A 12 39.35 5.36 13.41
C VAL A 12 40.07 6.59 12.85
N ASP A 13 39.49 7.20 11.82
CA ASP A 13 39.98 8.41 11.18
C ASP A 13 39.49 9.70 11.84
N LEU A 14 39.98 10.84 11.35
CA LEU A 14 39.49 12.16 11.72
C LEU A 14 38.92 12.93 10.53
N VAL A 15 37.73 13.49 10.72
CA VAL A 15 37.19 14.52 9.83
C VAL A 15 37.07 15.83 10.61
N VAL A 16 37.72 16.86 10.08
CA VAL A 16 37.76 18.20 10.66
C VAL A 16 37.12 19.19 9.71
N ALA A 17 36.34 20.10 10.27
CA ALA A 17 35.91 21.29 9.55
C ALA A 17 36.67 22.47 10.14
N SER A 18 37.15 23.35 9.28
CA SER A 18 37.81 24.58 9.70
C SER A 18 36.99 25.78 9.29
N SER A 19 36.70 26.64 10.26
CA SER A 19 35.91 27.85 10.08
C SER A 19 36.68 28.99 9.40
N SER A 20 37.97 28.82 9.14
CA SER A 20 38.83 29.86 8.55
C SER A 20 39.16 29.66 7.07
N ASP A 21 39.07 28.42 6.58
CA ASP A 21 39.32 28.04 5.19
C ASP A 21 38.09 27.38 4.52
N ASP A 22 36.94 27.36 5.22
CA ASP A 22 35.65 26.77 4.78
C ASP A 22 35.74 25.31 4.33
N ASP A 23 36.81 24.61 4.72
CA ASP A 23 37.09 23.26 4.26
C ASP A 23 36.65 22.23 5.31
N ILE A 24 36.00 21.18 4.82
CA ILE A 24 35.87 19.90 5.50
C ILE A 24 36.96 18.98 4.94
N ALA A 25 37.81 18.47 5.82
CA ALA A 25 38.93 17.63 5.46
C ALA A 25 38.99 16.35 6.29
N TRP A 26 39.29 15.25 5.62
CA TRP A 26 39.54 13.93 6.18
C TRP A 26 41.05 13.67 6.31
N TYR A 27 41.42 13.03 7.41
CA TYR A 27 42.76 12.58 7.75
C TYR A 27 42.66 11.09 8.11
N GLU A 28 43.05 10.24 7.17
CA GLU A 28 43.15 8.78 7.30
C GLU A 28 44.16 8.40 8.40
N ASN A 29 43.79 7.48 9.28
CA ASN A 29 44.68 6.92 10.29
C ASN A 29 45.43 5.71 9.72
N THR A 30 46.54 5.99 9.05
CA THR A 30 47.33 4.99 8.31
C THR A 30 48.10 3.96 9.16
N GLU A 31 48.08 4.07 10.50
CA GLU A 31 48.69 3.07 11.39
C GLU A 31 47.90 2.89 12.70
N ALA A 32 47.80 1.64 13.18
CA ALA A 32 47.22 1.25 14.48
C ALA A 32 47.83 1.93 15.73
N VAL A 33 48.83 2.83 15.56
CA VAL A 33 49.51 3.58 16.62
C VAL A 33 49.47 5.11 16.43
N GLY A 34 48.48 5.63 15.67
CA GLY A 34 48.09 7.05 15.71
C GLY A 34 48.82 7.98 14.74
N GLY A 35 49.11 7.51 13.52
CA GLY A 35 49.69 8.31 12.45
C GLY A 35 48.63 8.75 11.44
N PHE A 36 48.31 10.05 11.41
CA PHE A 36 47.39 10.60 10.40
C PHE A 36 48.11 10.93 9.09
N GLY A 37 47.50 10.53 7.96
CA GLY A 37 47.95 10.79 6.61
C GLY A 37 47.83 12.26 6.18
N THR A 38 48.03 12.51 4.90
CA THR A 38 47.90 13.87 4.33
C THR A 38 46.43 14.30 4.27
N ARG A 39 46.17 15.60 4.49
CA ARG A 39 44.85 16.24 4.34
C ARG A 39 44.18 15.89 3.00
N ARG A 40 43.01 15.27 3.05
CA ARG A 40 42.12 15.04 1.90
C ARG A 40 40.90 15.95 2.03
N VAL A 41 40.61 16.77 1.02
CA VAL A 41 39.48 17.71 1.05
C VAL A 41 38.21 16.99 0.63
N VAL A 42 37.21 16.98 1.52
CA VAL A 42 35.86 16.47 1.25
C VAL A 42 35.03 17.56 0.57
N SER A 43 35.07 18.77 1.11
CA SER A 43 34.34 19.92 0.59
C SER A 43 35.06 21.22 0.95
N SER A 44 34.95 22.21 0.08
CA SER A 44 35.43 23.59 0.30
C SER A 44 34.28 24.61 0.33
N LEU A 45 33.07 24.12 0.62
CA LEU A 45 31.83 24.89 0.67
C LEU A 45 31.27 24.98 2.10
N GLY A 46 32.06 24.59 3.11
CA GLY A 46 31.65 24.52 4.50
C GLY A 46 31.81 25.85 5.22
N ASN A 47 30.94 26.82 4.96
CA ASN A 47 30.95 28.10 5.66
C ASN A 47 30.47 27.93 7.11
N ASP A 48 31.43 27.92 8.03
CA ASP A 48 31.25 27.75 9.48
C ASP A 48 30.44 26.51 9.87
N VAL A 49 31.01 25.35 9.55
CA VAL A 49 30.46 24.05 9.92
C VAL A 49 30.41 23.90 11.44
N TRP A 50 29.21 23.88 12.00
CA TRP A 50 29.02 23.82 13.46
C TRP A 50 28.95 22.39 13.99
N SER A 51 28.40 21.50 13.17
CA SER A 51 28.19 20.10 13.50
C SER A 51 28.43 19.25 12.26
N MET A 52 29.07 18.11 12.46
CA MET A 52 29.15 17.05 11.47
C MET A 52 28.65 15.76 12.08
N PHE A 53 28.15 14.87 11.24
CA PHE A 53 27.71 13.55 11.59
C PHE A 53 28.25 12.55 10.57
N ALA A 54 28.71 11.39 11.03
CA ALA A 54 29.15 10.30 10.17
C ALA A 54 28.28 9.08 10.42
N ALA A 55 27.73 8.52 9.35
CA ALA A 55 26.94 7.30 9.34
C ALA A 55 26.78 6.82 7.90
N ASP A 56 26.40 5.56 7.73
CA ASP A 56 25.87 5.04 6.48
C ASP A 56 24.49 5.67 6.22
N ILE A 57 24.45 6.74 5.43
CA ILE A 57 23.25 7.58 5.25
C ILE A 57 22.37 7.02 4.13
N ASP A 58 22.96 6.44 3.08
CA ASP A 58 22.22 5.88 1.96
C ASP A 58 21.98 4.36 2.04
N GLY A 59 22.62 3.67 2.99
CA GLY A 59 22.42 2.26 3.30
C GLY A 59 23.26 1.31 2.45
N ASP A 60 24.31 1.80 1.79
CA ASP A 60 25.21 0.96 0.97
C ASP A 60 26.34 0.30 1.78
N GLY A 61 26.51 0.69 3.04
CA GLY A 61 27.49 0.16 3.98
C GLY A 61 28.73 1.03 4.15
N ASP A 62 28.84 2.13 3.42
CA ASP A 62 29.96 3.06 3.48
C ASP A 62 29.66 4.22 4.43
N VAL A 63 30.69 4.73 5.12
CA VAL A 63 30.49 5.85 6.07
C VAL A 63 30.43 7.17 5.30
N ASP A 64 29.25 7.76 5.26
CA ASP A 64 28.98 9.08 4.70
C ASP A 64 29.16 10.21 5.72
N LEU A 65 29.08 11.46 5.24
CA LEU A 65 29.18 12.66 6.08
C LEU A 65 27.99 13.60 5.89
N ALA A 66 27.46 14.12 6.98
CA ALA A 66 26.53 15.25 6.95
C ALA A 66 27.07 16.43 7.76
N SER A 67 26.71 17.65 7.36
CA SER A 67 27.15 18.87 8.04
C SER A 67 26.04 19.91 8.16
N ALA A 68 26.02 20.59 9.30
CA ALA A 68 25.24 21.79 9.55
C ALA A 68 26.11 23.03 9.26
N LEU A 69 25.75 23.78 8.23
CA LEU A 69 26.45 24.98 7.78
C LEU A 69 25.78 26.21 8.39
N PHE A 70 26.36 26.75 9.46
CA PHE A 70 25.70 27.74 10.31
C PHE A 70 25.32 29.01 9.55
N PHE A 71 26.26 29.60 8.79
CA PHE A 71 26.01 30.84 8.05
C PHE A 71 25.31 30.64 6.71
N ASP A 72 25.39 29.44 6.13
CA ASP A 72 24.70 29.13 4.88
C ASP A 72 23.25 28.71 5.09
N ASN A 73 22.80 28.65 6.35
CA ASN A 73 21.44 28.24 6.72
C ASN A 73 21.04 26.91 6.07
N SER A 74 21.97 25.95 6.05
CA SER A 74 21.77 24.70 5.34
C SER A 74 22.29 23.49 6.07
N VAL A 75 21.63 22.37 5.78
CA VAL A 75 22.07 21.03 6.14
C VAL A 75 22.40 20.31 4.85
N VAL A 76 23.56 19.65 4.81
CA VAL A 76 24.09 19.04 3.59
C VAL A 76 24.69 17.67 3.89
N TRP A 77 24.73 16.80 2.88
CA TRP A 77 25.28 15.45 2.91
C TRP A 77 26.37 15.30 1.83
N TYR A 78 27.35 14.43 2.10
CA TYR A 78 28.43 14.02 1.21
C TYR A 78 28.50 12.49 1.23
N GLU A 79 28.20 11.88 0.08
CA GLU A 79 28.22 10.42 -0.16
C GLU A 79 29.66 9.94 -0.34
N ASN A 80 30.07 8.90 0.39
CA ASN A 80 31.34 8.22 0.24
C ASN A 80 31.24 7.16 -0.87
N THR A 81 31.34 7.61 -2.11
CA THR A 81 30.95 6.85 -3.31
C THR A 81 31.72 5.55 -3.59
N ASP A 82 32.83 5.31 -2.90
CA ASP A 82 33.67 4.12 -3.10
C ASP A 82 34.03 3.38 -1.81
N GLY A 83 33.49 3.80 -0.66
CA GLY A 83 33.80 3.24 0.64
C GLY A 83 35.25 3.37 1.10
N ASN A 84 36.08 4.11 0.36
CA ASN A 84 37.51 4.31 0.65
C ASN A 84 37.84 5.81 0.85
N GLY A 85 36.80 6.61 1.13
CA GLY A 85 36.88 8.04 1.40
C GLY A 85 36.94 8.92 0.15
N THR A 86 36.47 8.44 -1.01
CA THR A 86 36.19 9.30 -2.16
C THR A 86 34.77 9.86 -2.07
N PHE A 87 34.65 11.12 -1.66
CA PHE A 87 33.36 11.78 -1.52
C PHE A 87 32.84 12.40 -2.82
N GLY A 88 31.55 12.24 -3.06
CA GLY A 88 30.80 12.88 -4.15
C GLY A 88 30.57 14.38 -3.92
N PRO A 89 29.90 15.07 -4.87
CA PRO A 89 29.54 16.47 -4.71
C PRO A 89 28.56 16.66 -3.54
N GLN A 90 28.58 17.87 -2.96
CA GLN A 90 27.66 18.27 -1.89
C GLN A 90 26.19 18.09 -2.30
N GLN A 91 25.43 17.52 -1.38
CA GLN A 91 24.02 17.20 -1.54
C GLN A 91 23.21 18.02 -0.56
N LEU A 92 22.23 18.79 -1.05
CA LEU A 92 21.47 19.71 -0.21
C LEU A 92 20.28 19.00 0.44
N VAL A 93 20.24 18.97 1.77
CA VAL A 93 19.09 18.44 2.53
C VAL A 93 18.04 19.54 2.72
N THR A 94 18.45 20.73 3.16
CA THR A 94 17.56 21.89 3.33
C THR A 94 18.34 23.20 3.30
N THR A 95 17.66 24.29 2.93
CA THR A 95 18.10 25.68 3.12
C THR A 95 17.16 26.48 4.05
N LEU A 96 16.23 25.79 4.70
CA LEU A 96 15.23 26.41 5.57
C LEU A 96 15.69 26.48 7.03
N ALA A 97 16.75 25.75 7.38
CA ALA A 97 17.32 25.72 8.72
C ALA A 97 18.14 26.99 8.98
N ASN A 98 17.66 27.92 9.80
CA ASN A 98 18.32 29.20 10.04
C ASN A 98 19.32 29.12 11.21
N GLY A 99 20.62 29.19 10.92
CA GLY A 99 21.68 28.98 11.91
C GLY A 99 21.70 27.56 12.48
N PRO A 100 21.80 26.50 11.66
CA PRO A 100 21.79 25.13 12.16
C PRO A 100 23.04 24.87 13.00
N ARG A 101 22.85 24.43 14.25
CA ARG A 101 23.92 24.13 15.21
C ARG A 101 24.22 22.64 15.34
N SER A 102 23.25 21.80 14.99
CA SER A 102 23.35 20.35 15.09
C SER A 102 22.68 19.72 13.89
N VAL A 103 23.29 18.67 13.37
CA VAL A 103 22.66 17.71 12.47
C VAL A 103 22.89 16.31 13.03
N ILE A 104 21.88 15.46 12.93
CA ILE A 104 22.01 14.02 13.14
C ILE A 104 21.34 13.30 11.97
N ALA A 105 21.81 12.09 11.69
CA ALA A 105 21.11 11.15 10.85
C ALA A 105 20.72 9.91 11.68
N ALA A 106 19.48 9.48 11.53
CA ALA A 106 18.96 8.26 12.16
C ALA A 106 17.70 7.83 11.42
N ASP A 107 17.40 6.53 11.46
CA ASP A 107 16.08 6.03 11.08
C ASP A 107 15.05 6.46 12.14
N ILE A 108 14.52 7.67 12.00
CA ILE A 108 13.67 8.32 13.00
C ILE A 108 12.25 7.74 12.98
N ASP A 109 11.72 7.42 11.80
CA ASP A 109 10.37 6.86 11.65
C ASP A 109 10.31 5.33 11.54
N GLY A 110 11.47 4.67 11.49
CA GLY A 110 11.62 3.22 11.53
C GLY A 110 11.48 2.55 10.17
N ASP A 111 11.46 3.31 9.06
CA ASP A 111 11.33 2.79 7.70
C ASP A 111 12.63 2.20 7.12
N GLY A 112 13.71 2.27 7.89
CA GLY A 112 15.02 1.75 7.54
C GLY A 112 15.81 2.65 6.60
N ASP A 113 15.30 3.84 6.25
CA ASP A 113 16.07 4.90 5.63
C ASP A 113 16.61 5.84 6.73
N MET A 114 17.84 6.34 6.58
CA MET A 114 18.31 7.38 7.49
C MET A 114 17.62 8.70 7.15
N ASP A 115 16.91 9.25 8.13
CA ASP A 115 16.37 10.60 8.11
C ASP A 115 17.38 11.60 8.68
N PHE A 116 17.19 12.87 8.34
CA PHE A 116 17.92 13.96 9.00
C PHE A 116 17.05 14.67 10.03
N ALA A 117 17.68 15.08 11.13
CA ALA A 117 17.12 16.09 12.02
C ALA A 117 18.16 17.18 12.28
N SER A 118 17.69 18.43 12.34
CA SER A 118 18.53 19.57 12.71
C SER A 118 17.93 20.36 13.86
N ALA A 119 18.81 20.99 14.64
CA ALA A 119 18.42 22.03 15.59
C ALA A 119 19.04 23.35 15.16
N SER A 120 18.19 24.36 14.99
CA SER A 120 18.54 25.65 14.41
C SER A 120 18.33 26.78 15.42
N GLU A 121 19.31 27.70 15.51
CA GLU A 121 19.33 28.73 16.55
C GLU A 121 18.42 29.90 16.24
N TYR A 122 18.35 30.33 14.98
CA TYR A 122 17.72 31.60 14.62
C TYR A 122 16.24 31.48 14.24
N ASP A 123 15.75 30.26 14.01
CA ASP A 123 14.33 29.95 13.84
C ASP A 123 13.72 29.20 15.05
N ASP A 124 14.52 28.92 16.10
CA ASP A 124 14.14 28.17 17.30
C ASP A 124 13.50 26.79 16.98
N GLU A 125 13.91 26.15 15.88
CA GLU A 125 13.27 24.95 15.37
C GLU A 125 14.15 23.69 15.53
N ILE A 126 13.51 22.60 15.99
CA ILE A 126 13.98 21.23 15.72
C ILE A 126 13.16 20.72 14.56
N ALA A 127 13.80 20.62 13.40
CA ALA A 127 13.16 20.18 12.17
C ALA A 127 13.58 18.75 11.85
N TRP A 128 12.60 17.94 11.45
CA TRP A 128 12.80 16.61 10.91
C TRP A 128 12.61 16.69 9.40
N TYR A 129 13.58 16.12 8.68
CA TYR A 129 13.57 16.00 7.23
C TYR A 129 13.44 14.51 6.89
N PRO A 130 12.19 13.99 6.84
CA PRO A 130 11.99 12.66 6.33
C PRO A 130 12.45 12.62 4.89
N ARG A 131 12.94 11.47 4.43
CA ARG A 131 13.33 11.29 3.03
C ARG A 131 12.08 11.20 2.11
N LEU A 132 11.39 12.34 1.89
CA LEU A 132 10.06 12.42 1.27
C LEU A 132 10.05 12.41 -0.28
N THR A 133 11.15 12.75 -0.95
CA THR A 133 11.30 12.63 -2.42
C THR A 133 12.75 12.40 -2.85
N ARG A 134 12.93 11.42 -3.76
CA ARG A 134 14.20 10.92 -4.34
C ARG A 134 14.81 11.86 -5.40
N ASN A 135 15.10 13.11 -5.09
CA ASN A 135 15.87 13.95 -6.00
C ASN A 135 17.26 14.19 -5.42
N ALA A 136 18.16 13.31 -5.85
CA ALA A 136 19.59 13.22 -5.55
C ALA A 136 19.82 12.64 -4.14
N PHE A 137 20.47 11.50 -3.91
CA PHE A 137 21.48 10.77 -4.68
C PHE A 137 21.41 9.25 -4.40
N HIS A 138 21.75 8.45 -5.41
CA HIS A 138 21.48 7.01 -5.59
C HIS A 138 20.05 6.59 -5.99
N PHE A 139 19.95 5.55 -6.83
CA PHE A 139 18.69 4.90 -7.23
C PHE A 139 18.36 3.78 -6.24
N PRO A 140 17.47 3.98 -5.26
CA PRO A 140 17.26 2.93 -4.27
C PRO A 140 16.47 1.78 -4.90
N ALA A 141 16.95 0.56 -4.66
CA ALA A 141 16.31 -0.67 -5.09
C ALA A 141 15.24 -1.09 -4.06
N PRO A 142 14.09 -1.65 -4.48
CA PRO A 142 13.11 -2.23 -3.57
C PRO A 142 13.75 -3.25 -2.62
N ARG A 143 13.42 -3.15 -1.33
CA ARG A 143 13.91 -4.07 -0.28
C ARG A 143 12.91 -5.19 -0.04
N VAL A 144 13.41 -6.29 0.51
CA VAL A 144 12.57 -7.38 1.05
C VAL A 144 12.75 -7.42 2.56
N VAL A 145 11.73 -6.99 3.29
CA VAL A 145 11.71 -6.98 4.75
C VAL A 145 10.88 -8.17 5.21
N THR A 146 11.42 -9.02 6.10
CA THR A 146 10.65 -10.13 6.66
C THR A 146 9.74 -9.66 7.78
N TYR A 147 8.49 -10.11 7.78
CA TYR A 147 7.54 -9.87 8.86
C TYR A 147 8.11 -10.37 10.20
N SER A 148 8.15 -9.46 11.18
CA SER A 148 8.68 -9.73 12.52
C SER A 148 7.58 -9.58 13.57
N PRO A 149 7.11 -10.68 14.19
CA PRO A 149 6.15 -10.62 15.29
C PRO A 149 6.78 -10.16 16.62
N SER A 150 8.10 -10.03 16.69
CA SER A 150 8.82 -9.66 17.92
C SER A 150 9.09 -8.16 18.06
N LEU A 151 8.55 -7.32 17.16
CA LEU A 151 8.67 -5.87 17.30
C LEU A 151 7.99 -5.42 18.61
N PRO A 152 8.54 -4.44 19.35
CA PRO A 152 7.92 -3.96 20.59
C PRO A 152 6.45 -3.54 20.42
N ALA A 153 6.12 -2.91 19.28
CA ALA A 153 4.75 -2.53 18.93
C ALA A 153 3.81 -3.74 18.71
N CYS A 154 4.33 -4.93 18.40
CA CYS A 154 3.53 -6.14 18.27
C CYS A 154 3.02 -6.70 19.61
N LEU A 155 3.53 -6.22 20.75
CA LEU A 155 3.03 -6.61 22.07
C LEU A 155 1.59 -6.13 22.29
N ASP A 156 1.20 -5.05 21.60
CA ASP A 156 -0.18 -4.63 21.42
C ASP A 156 -0.72 -5.24 20.11
N ASP A 157 -1.10 -6.53 20.17
CA ASP A 157 -1.60 -7.43 19.10
C ASP A 157 -2.20 -6.76 17.83
N PRO A 158 -3.20 -5.85 17.91
CA PRO A 158 -3.81 -5.25 16.70
C PRO A 158 -2.90 -4.31 15.89
N THR A 159 -1.78 -3.84 16.46
CA THR A 159 -0.88 -2.88 15.81
C THR A 159 0.35 -3.53 15.16
N CYS A 160 0.54 -4.85 15.31
CA CYS A 160 1.73 -5.54 14.82
C CYS A 160 1.91 -5.45 13.29
N LEU A 161 0.82 -5.61 12.52
CA LEU A 161 0.89 -5.45 11.07
C LEU A 161 1.23 -4.01 10.68
N SER A 162 0.60 -3.03 11.31
CA SER A 162 0.92 -1.61 11.06
C SER A 162 2.38 -1.32 11.36
N ALA A 163 2.92 -1.83 12.47
CA ALA A 163 4.32 -1.65 12.82
C ALA A 163 5.27 -2.27 11.78
N ASN A 164 4.94 -3.44 11.24
CA ASN A 164 5.74 -4.05 10.17
C ASN A 164 5.64 -3.29 8.85
N ILE A 165 4.47 -2.72 8.53
CA ILE A 165 4.27 -1.93 7.31
C ILE A 165 4.94 -0.55 7.41
N HIS A 166 4.95 0.07 8.60
CA HIS A 166 5.65 1.33 8.84
C HIS A 166 7.18 1.22 8.67
N ARG A 167 7.72 -0.01 8.68
CA ARG A 167 9.14 -0.27 8.39
C ARG A 167 9.47 -0.38 6.90
N LEU A 168 8.48 -0.16 6.04
CA LEU A 168 8.65 -0.20 4.59
C LEU A 168 8.82 1.23 4.10
N SER A 169 9.66 1.42 3.09
CA SER A 169 9.86 2.73 2.50
C SER A 169 8.53 3.35 2.06
N ARG A 170 8.38 4.65 2.33
CA ARG A 170 7.23 5.42 1.85
C ARG A 170 7.34 5.83 0.39
N CYS A 171 8.52 5.68 -0.20
CA CYS A 171 8.87 6.21 -1.52
C CYS A 171 9.02 5.13 -2.60
N ILE A 172 9.11 3.87 -2.19
CA ILE A 172 9.46 2.73 -3.03
C ILE A 172 8.57 1.57 -2.62
N SER A 173 8.18 0.74 -3.57
CA SER A 173 7.42 -0.47 -3.26
C SER A 173 8.33 -1.54 -2.66
N ASP A 174 8.63 -1.43 -1.37
CA ASP A 174 9.27 -2.50 -0.61
C ASP A 174 8.32 -3.69 -0.42
N THR A 175 8.90 -4.87 -0.24
CA THR A 175 8.17 -6.11 -0.01
C THR A 175 8.24 -6.52 1.45
N LEU A 176 7.10 -6.54 2.14
CA LEU A 176 6.93 -7.25 3.41
C LEU A 176 6.65 -8.73 3.14
N LEU A 177 7.63 -9.57 3.44
CA LEU A 177 7.59 -11.00 3.21
C LEU A 177 7.12 -11.74 4.46
N PHE A 178 6.01 -12.47 4.35
CA PHE A 178 5.41 -13.24 5.45
C PHE A 178 5.95 -14.68 5.43
N PRO A 179 6.62 -15.14 6.50
CA PRO A 179 6.89 -16.58 6.68
C PRO A 179 5.60 -17.42 6.67
N PRO A 180 5.68 -18.74 6.43
CA PRO A 180 4.53 -19.63 6.56
C PRO A 180 3.84 -19.50 7.92
N GLY A 181 2.53 -19.28 7.91
CA GLY A 181 1.77 -19.07 9.14
C GLY A 181 0.38 -18.47 8.93
N THR A 182 -0.37 -18.41 10.03
CA THR A 182 -1.64 -17.69 10.11
C THR A 182 -1.46 -16.45 10.96
N TYR A 183 -1.90 -15.31 10.44
CA TYR A 183 -1.72 -14.01 11.04
C TYR A 183 -3.08 -13.36 11.28
N ALA A 184 -3.42 -13.13 12.55
CA ALA A 184 -4.70 -12.53 12.93
C ALA A 184 -4.59 -10.99 12.89
N PHE A 185 -5.31 -10.35 11.96
CA PHE A 185 -5.23 -8.90 11.74
C PHE A 185 -6.59 -8.21 11.67
N GLY A 186 -7.66 -8.88 12.08
CA GLY A 186 -9.00 -8.31 12.07
C GLY A 186 -9.08 -7.02 12.89
N ARG A 187 -9.52 -5.92 12.28
CA ARG A 187 -9.80 -4.65 12.98
C ARG A 187 -11.30 -4.43 13.12
N ALA A 188 -11.75 -4.14 14.33
CA ALA A 188 -13.16 -3.80 14.58
C ALA A 188 -13.48 -2.32 14.31
N GLY A 189 -12.45 -1.45 14.40
CA GLY A 189 -12.54 -0.03 14.11
C GLY A 189 -12.24 0.29 12.65
N ALA A 190 -11.49 1.38 12.42
CA ALA A 190 -11.09 1.77 11.08
C ALA A 190 -10.09 0.77 10.47
N HIS A 191 -10.11 0.68 9.14
CA HIS A 191 -9.07 0.00 8.37
C HIS A 191 -7.66 0.51 8.71
N LEU A 192 -6.66 -0.33 8.49
CA LEU A 192 -5.29 0.14 8.35
C LEU A 192 -5.20 0.96 7.05
N LYS A 193 -4.93 2.26 7.19
CA LYS A 193 -4.70 3.16 6.07
C LYS A 193 -3.36 2.80 5.41
N LEU A 194 -3.38 2.61 4.10
CA LEU A 194 -2.19 2.42 3.28
C LEU A 194 -2.11 3.59 2.29
N ASP A 195 -1.11 4.45 2.48
CA ASP A 195 -0.91 5.69 1.73
C ASP A 195 0.47 5.81 1.08
N HIS A 196 1.25 4.72 1.07
CA HIS A 196 2.54 4.60 0.39
C HIS A 196 2.68 3.23 -0.30
N PRO A 197 3.46 3.14 -1.39
CA PRO A 197 3.54 1.92 -2.18
C PRO A 197 4.21 0.81 -1.39
N CYS A 198 3.64 -0.39 -1.40
CA CYS A 198 4.22 -1.55 -0.75
C CYS A 198 3.69 -2.85 -1.35
N THR A 199 4.44 -3.93 -1.17
CA THR A 199 4.05 -5.28 -1.54
C THR A 199 3.99 -6.15 -0.28
N LEU A 200 2.84 -6.75 0.00
CA LEU A 200 2.67 -7.76 1.05
C LEU A 200 2.65 -9.13 0.38
N ALA A 201 3.67 -9.96 0.64
CA ALA A 201 3.87 -11.21 -0.10
C ALA A 201 4.09 -12.42 0.82
N ALA A 202 3.55 -13.57 0.43
CA ALA A 202 3.90 -14.82 1.08
C ALA A 202 5.32 -15.27 0.69
N ALA A 203 6.15 -15.64 1.67
CA ALA A 203 7.46 -16.26 1.43
C ALA A 203 7.33 -17.58 0.67
N VAL A 204 6.27 -18.33 0.94
CA VAL A 204 5.91 -19.58 0.25
C VAL A 204 4.46 -19.48 -0.20
N PRO A 205 4.18 -19.52 -1.52
CA PRO A 205 2.81 -19.37 -2.04
C PRO A 205 1.84 -20.38 -1.43
N GLY A 206 0.68 -19.88 -0.97
CA GLY A 206 -0.37 -20.73 -0.38
C GLY A 206 -0.14 -21.16 1.07
N HIS A 207 0.96 -20.75 1.71
CA HIS A 207 1.27 -21.09 3.11
C HIS A 207 1.10 -19.92 4.10
N VAL A 208 0.60 -18.78 3.62
CA VAL A 208 0.32 -17.61 4.45
C VAL A 208 -1.16 -17.32 4.44
N VAL A 209 -1.75 -17.27 5.63
CA VAL A 209 -3.15 -16.91 5.86
C VAL A 209 -3.20 -15.61 6.65
N ILE A 210 -3.81 -14.57 6.09
CA ILE A 210 -4.24 -13.38 6.81
C ILE A 210 -5.68 -13.62 7.24
N ASP A 211 -5.90 -13.80 8.54
CA ASP A 211 -7.21 -14.03 9.12
C ASP A 211 -7.74 -12.74 9.76
N ALA A 212 -8.84 -12.23 9.23
CA ALA A 212 -9.49 -11.04 9.74
C ALA A 212 -10.54 -11.35 10.82
N THR A 213 -10.62 -12.58 11.34
CA THR A 213 -11.55 -12.93 12.42
C THR A 213 -11.37 -12.04 13.65
N LEU A 214 -12.48 -11.49 14.15
CA LEU A 214 -12.49 -10.72 15.40
C LEU A 214 -12.77 -11.63 16.61
N PRO A 215 -12.18 -11.33 17.79
CA PRO A 215 -12.50 -12.04 19.02
C PRO A 215 -14.00 -11.97 19.36
N PRO A 216 -14.59 -13.02 19.95
CA PRO A 216 -16.01 -13.06 20.32
C PRO A 216 -16.45 -11.95 21.28
N SER A 217 -15.51 -11.36 22.02
CA SER A 217 -15.75 -10.22 22.91
C SER A 217 -16.04 -8.91 22.17
N ILE A 218 -15.73 -8.83 20.88
CA ILE A 218 -15.83 -7.62 20.06
C ILE A 218 -16.91 -7.76 18.97
N SER A 219 -17.09 -8.94 18.38
CA SER A 219 -18.11 -9.16 17.35
C SER A 219 -19.40 -9.77 17.94
N ALA A 220 -20.39 -8.91 18.23
CA ALA A 220 -21.72 -9.36 18.69
C ALA A 220 -22.50 -10.19 17.64
N GLY A 221 -21.99 -10.31 16.41
CA GLY A 221 -22.63 -11.03 15.30
C GLY A 221 -21.72 -11.99 14.52
N GLY A 222 -20.46 -12.18 14.93
CA GLY A 222 -19.52 -13.09 14.25
C GLY A 222 -19.04 -12.65 12.87
N ASP A 223 -19.40 -11.46 12.39
CA ASP A 223 -18.79 -10.87 11.20
C ASP A 223 -17.32 -10.53 11.54
N GLY A 224 -16.40 -10.84 10.63
CA GLY A 224 -14.97 -10.56 10.82
C GLY A 224 -14.64 -9.06 10.86
N GLY A 225 -13.34 -8.75 10.82
CA GLY A 225 -12.83 -7.40 10.87
C GLY A 225 -12.45 -6.85 9.50
N VAL A 226 -12.12 -5.56 9.48
CA VAL A 226 -11.58 -4.90 8.29
C VAL A 226 -10.05 -4.98 8.26
N LEU A 227 -9.48 -4.87 7.07
CA LEU A 227 -8.03 -4.90 6.85
C LEU A 227 -7.51 -3.55 6.35
N PHE A 228 -7.70 -3.26 5.07
CA PHE A 228 -6.96 -2.19 4.39
C PHE A 228 -7.86 -1.13 3.78
N HIS A 229 -7.44 0.12 3.90
CA HIS A 229 -7.98 1.25 3.18
C HIS A 229 -6.85 1.91 2.39
N VAL A 230 -6.81 1.61 1.10
CA VAL A 230 -5.85 2.20 0.17
C VAL A 230 -6.40 3.55 -0.26
N VAL A 231 -5.63 4.60 0.02
CA VAL A 231 -6.02 5.98 -0.25
C VAL A 231 -4.87 6.74 -0.90
N PRO A 232 -5.15 7.80 -1.68
CA PRO A 232 -4.12 8.59 -2.31
C PRO A 232 -3.14 9.14 -1.27
N PRO A 233 -1.85 9.26 -1.63
CA PRO A 233 -0.88 9.94 -0.79
C PRO A 233 -1.27 11.42 -0.60
N ALA A 234 -0.80 12.03 0.49
CA ALA A 234 -1.11 13.42 0.84
C ALA A 234 -0.56 14.46 -0.17
N ALA A 235 0.41 14.07 -1.00
CA ALA A 235 0.96 14.85 -2.10
C ALA A 235 0.79 14.10 -3.42
N THR A 236 0.69 14.81 -4.54
CA THR A 236 0.56 14.21 -5.88
C THR A 236 1.77 13.32 -6.16
N TYR A 237 1.56 12.00 -6.11
CA TYR A 237 2.57 11.01 -6.47
C TYR A 237 2.57 10.77 -7.98
N SER A 238 3.77 10.64 -8.54
CA SER A 238 3.96 10.14 -9.89
C SER A 238 5.16 9.20 -9.86
N PRO A 239 4.98 7.88 -10.12
CA PRO A 239 3.77 7.16 -10.58
C PRO A 239 2.67 6.99 -9.50
N PRO A 240 1.44 6.55 -9.87
CA PRO A 240 0.34 6.31 -8.92
C PRO A 240 0.71 5.30 -7.82
N LEU A 241 0.09 5.47 -6.64
CA LEU A 241 0.27 4.60 -5.48
C LEU A 241 -0.24 3.19 -5.78
N SER A 242 0.65 2.19 -5.65
CA SER A 242 0.28 0.77 -5.77
C SER A 242 0.61 -0.01 -4.50
N VAL A 243 -0.45 -0.60 -3.91
CA VAL A 243 -0.37 -1.60 -2.85
C VAL A 243 -0.62 -2.96 -3.46
N ARG A 244 0.30 -3.91 -3.28
CA ARG A 244 0.24 -5.23 -3.89
C ARG A 244 0.10 -6.32 -2.83
N LEU A 245 -0.86 -7.21 -2.98
CA LEU A 245 -0.99 -8.43 -2.19
C LEU A 245 -0.66 -9.63 -3.09
N VAL A 246 0.31 -10.45 -2.68
CA VAL A 246 0.89 -11.49 -3.55
C VAL A 246 0.96 -12.85 -2.86
N ASN A 247 0.33 -13.86 -3.47
CA ASN A 247 0.32 -15.25 -3.00
C ASN A 247 -0.28 -15.47 -1.60
N LEU A 248 -1.18 -14.58 -1.17
CA LEU A 248 -1.79 -14.60 0.17
C LEU A 248 -3.17 -15.28 0.14
N THR A 249 -3.48 -16.03 1.19
CA THR A 249 -4.87 -16.40 1.50
C THR A 249 -5.41 -15.39 2.51
N ILE A 250 -6.52 -14.73 2.20
CA ILE A 250 -7.17 -13.73 3.06
C ILE A 250 -8.54 -14.26 3.44
N THR A 251 -8.80 -14.43 4.73
CA THR A 251 -10.03 -15.09 5.22
C THR A 251 -10.79 -14.23 6.21
N ASN A 252 -12.11 -14.45 6.25
CA ASN A 252 -12.99 -13.96 7.31
C ASN A 252 -12.92 -12.44 7.49
N MET A 253 -12.79 -11.68 6.40
CA MET A 253 -13.00 -10.24 6.48
C MET A 253 -14.47 -9.94 6.76
N GLY A 254 -14.73 -8.85 7.45
CA GLY A 254 -16.07 -8.46 7.82
C GLY A 254 -16.31 -6.96 7.70
N THR A 255 -17.26 -6.48 8.50
CA THR A 255 -17.64 -5.06 8.60
C THR A 255 -17.17 -4.55 9.95
N GLY A 256 -16.43 -3.45 9.96
CA GLY A 256 -16.00 -2.78 11.19
C GLY A 256 -17.19 -2.14 11.89
N PHE A 257 -17.31 -2.42 13.18
CA PHE A 257 -18.44 -2.03 14.02
C PHE A 257 -18.31 -0.61 14.58
N ASP A 258 -17.08 -0.12 14.72
CA ASP A 258 -16.76 1.13 15.42
C ASP A 258 -16.30 2.27 14.49
N SER A 259 -16.42 2.07 13.16
CA SER A 259 -16.06 3.10 12.18
C SER A 259 -17.08 3.18 11.06
N VAL A 260 -17.52 4.40 10.82
CA VAL A 260 -18.47 4.78 9.77
C VAL A 260 -17.90 4.53 8.36
N LEU A 261 -16.57 4.42 8.23
CA LEU A 261 -15.88 4.11 6.96
C LEU A 261 -15.52 2.62 6.83
N ALA A 262 -15.72 1.82 7.87
CA ALA A 262 -15.31 0.42 7.94
C ALA A 262 -16.36 -0.55 7.41
N SER A 263 -16.95 -0.29 6.25
CA SER A 263 -18.10 -1.06 5.75
C SER A 263 -17.76 -2.40 5.07
N GLN A 264 -16.48 -2.67 4.78
CA GLN A 264 -15.99 -3.82 4.01
C GLN A 264 -14.61 -4.26 4.46
N GLY A 265 -14.22 -5.48 4.10
CA GLY A 265 -12.88 -6.02 4.35
C GLY A 265 -11.74 -5.14 3.84
N MET A 266 -11.78 -4.77 2.56
CA MET A 266 -10.82 -3.87 1.93
C MET A 266 -11.51 -2.76 1.16
N ARG A 267 -10.86 -1.60 1.10
CA ARG A 267 -11.36 -0.41 0.43
C ARG A 267 -10.28 0.27 -0.39
N VAL A 268 -10.64 0.72 -1.59
CA VAL A 268 -9.80 1.54 -2.46
C VAL A 268 -10.57 2.82 -2.77
N ASP A 269 -10.09 3.96 -2.28
CA ASP A 269 -10.86 5.20 -2.26
C ASP A 269 -9.97 6.38 -2.67
N GLY A 270 -10.19 6.91 -3.88
CA GLY A 270 -9.52 8.11 -4.38
C GLY A 270 -8.70 7.90 -5.65
N GLU A 271 -8.49 8.98 -6.38
CA GLU A 271 -7.68 8.99 -7.61
C GLU A 271 -6.24 8.57 -7.32
N GLN A 272 -5.65 7.75 -8.19
CA GLN A 272 -4.31 7.16 -8.03
C GLN A 272 -4.17 6.12 -6.92
N ALA A 273 -5.21 5.80 -6.14
CA ALA A 273 -5.19 4.68 -5.21
C ALA A 273 -5.35 3.36 -5.99
N VAL A 274 -4.31 2.52 -6.00
CA VAL A 274 -4.32 1.23 -6.69
C VAL A 274 -4.09 0.09 -5.69
N LEU A 275 -5.02 -0.86 -5.65
CA LEU A 275 -4.83 -2.15 -4.98
C LEU A 275 -4.65 -3.24 -6.03
N GLU A 276 -3.55 -3.98 -5.97
CA GLU A 276 -3.27 -5.11 -6.84
C GLU A 276 -3.31 -6.42 -6.04
N LEU A 277 -4.05 -7.42 -6.55
CA LEU A 277 -4.13 -8.76 -5.97
C LEU A 277 -3.58 -9.76 -6.99
N HIS A 278 -2.50 -10.47 -6.63
CA HIS A 278 -1.84 -11.44 -7.50
C HIS A 278 -1.76 -12.81 -6.84
N SER A 279 -2.36 -13.83 -7.49
CA SER A 279 -2.35 -15.19 -6.97
C SER A 279 -2.91 -15.31 -5.55
N CYS A 280 -3.88 -14.45 -5.22
CA CYS A 280 -4.49 -14.40 -3.90
C CYS A 280 -5.76 -15.25 -3.83
N ARG A 281 -6.06 -15.77 -2.65
CA ARG A 281 -7.32 -16.46 -2.36
C ARG A 281 -8.08 -15.72 -1.28
N ILE A 282 -9.20 -15.11 -1.64
CA ILE A 282 -10.08 -14.37 -0.73
C ILE A 282 -11.26 -15.27 -0.39
N VAL A 283 -11.47 -15.54 0.90
CA VAL A 283 -12.42 -16.57 1.35
C VAL A 283 -13.31 -16.07 2.47
N SER A 284 -14.61 -16.38 2.40
CA SER A 284 -15.57 -16.14 3.51
C SER A 284 -15.61 -14.67 3.99
N SER A 285 -15.48 -13.70 3.08
CA SER A 285 -15.51 -12.27 3.43
C SER A 285 -16.94 -11.73 3.40
N THR A 286 -17.34 -10.93 4.39
CA THR A 286 -18.73 -10.55 4.62
C THR A 286 -18.91 -9.04 4.80
N ALA A 287 -19.72 -8.39 3.98
CA ALA A 287 -20.16 -7.01 4.19
C ALA A 287 -21.64 -6.98 4.64
N THR A 288 -21.94 -6.45 5.82
CA THR A 288 -23.30 -6.41 6.40
C THR A 288 -23.77 -4.99 6.71
N SER A 289 -25.05 -4.71 6.45
CA SER A 289 -25.73 -3.43 6.73
C SER A 289 -26.51 -3.43 8.05
N SER A 290 -26.31 -4.43 8.90
CA SER A 290 -27.02 -4.61 10.18
C SER A 290 -26.47 -3.74 11.32
N GLN A 291 -25.36 -3.04 11.08
CA GLN A 291 -24.63 -2.27 12.09
C GLN A 291 -24.78 -0.75 11.88
N LYS A 292 -24.78 0.00 12.99
CA LYS A 292 -25.14 1.43 13.09
C LYS A 292 -24.33 2.33 12.14
N SER A 293 -24.78 2.56 10.91
CA SER A 293 -24.51 3.84 10.24
C SER A 293 -25.55 4.14 9.16
N SER A 294 -25.96 5.41 9.10
CA SER A 294 -26.87 5.97 8.10
C SER A 294 -26.14 6.34 6.81
N LEU A 295 -25.11 5.56 6.41
CA LEU A 295 -24.23 5.89 5.28
C LEU A 295 -24.44 5.01 4.05
N PHE A 296 -24.07 5.59 2.90
CA PHE A 296 -24.38 5.10 1.54
C PHE A 296 -23.55 3.89 1.08
N ASP A 297 -22.43 3.55 1.74
CA ASP A 297 -21.50 2.53 1.25
C ASP A 297 -21.63 1.17 1.96
N VAL A 298 -22.52 0.99 2.95
CA VAL A 298 -22.57 -0.23 3.79
C VAL A 298 -23.16 -1.43 3.06
N GLY A 299 -22.51 -2.59 3.18
CA GLY A 299 -23.03 -3.85 2.64
C GLY A 299 -22.81 -4.04 1.13
N PHE A 300 -22.04 -3.15 0.50
CA PHE A 300 -21.52 -3.33 -0.85
C PHE A 300 -20.16 -4.02 -0.81
N GLY A 301 -19.82 -4.89 -1.76
CA GLY A 301 -18.46 -5.43 -1.91
C GLY A 301 -18.03 -6.31 -0.74
N GLY A 302 -18.46 -7.58 -0.72
CA GLY A 302 -18.21 -8.47 0.42
C GLY A 302 -16.74 -8.66 0.79
N ALA A 303 -15.83 -8.45 -0.16
CA ALA A 303 -14.39 -8.39 0.06
C ALA A 303 -13.81 -7.00 -0.20
N VAL A 304 -14.10 -6.41 -1.36
CA VAL A 304 -13.47 -5.14 -1.80
C VAL A 304 -14.53 -4.15 -2.28
N LEU A 305 -14.44 -2.92 -1.78
CA LEU A 305 -15.14 -1.75 -2.34
C LEU A 305 -14.14 -0.81 -3.01
N VAL A 306 -14.40 -0.46 -4.27
CA VAL A 306 -13.62 0.48 -5.08
C VAL A 306 -14.47 1.71 -5.37
N LYS A 307 -13.96 2.90 -5.08
CA LYS A 307 -14.72 4.15 -5.28
C LYS A 307 -13.87 5.39 -5.49
N ASN A 308 -14.53 6.47 -5.90
CA ASN A 308 -13.94 7.80 -6.06
C ASN A 308 -12.67 7.79 -6.94
N ALA A 309 -12.73 7.17 -8.12
CA ALA A 309 -11.58 6.98 -9.02
C ALA A 309 -10.45 6.05 -8.52
N GLY A 310 -10.71 5.27 -7.47
CA GLY A 310 -9.84 4.16 -7.08
C GLY A 310 -9.78 3.05 -8.13
N THR A 311 -8.67 2.31 -8.16
CA THR A 311 -8.44 1.20 -9.10
C THR A 311 -8.13 -0.10 -8.36
N LEU A 312 -8.84 -1.16 -8.73
CA LEU A 312 -8.54 -2.53 -8.31
C LEU A 312 -7.98 -3.31 -9.52
N ILE A 313 -6.84 -3.96 -9.33
CA ILE A 313 -6.26 -4.89 -10.29
C ILE A 313 -6.21 -6.27 -9.66
N VAL A 314 -6.72 -7.29 -10.35
CA VAL A 314 -6.70 -8.66 -9.85
C VAL A 314 -6.20 -9.61 -10.94
N THR A 315 -5.27 -10.49 -10.60
CA THR A 315 -4.77 -11.52 -11.51
C THR A 315 -4.60 -12.86 -10.81
N ASN A 316 -4.90 -13.95 -11.51
CA ASN A 316 -4.65 -15.33 -11.06
C ASN A 316 -5.24 -15.66 -9.68
N SER A 317 -6.33 -14.99 -9.30
CA SER A 317 -6.85 -15.03 -7.93
C SER A 317 -8.20 -15.74 -7.85
N THR A 318 -8.67 -15.98 -6.62
CA THR A 318 -10.00 -16.56 -6.39
C THR A 318 -10.74 -15.80 -5.28
N PHE A 319 -12.01 -15.49 -5.52
CA PHE A 319 -12.97 -15.03 -4.51
C PHE A 319 -13.99 -16.15 -4.25
N ASP A 320 -13.96 -16.73 -3.06
CA ASP A 320 -14.70 -17.94 -2.67
C ASP A 320 -15.62 -17.65 -1.48
N ARG A 321 -16.94 -17.76 -1.70
CA ARG A 321 -17.98 -17.58 -0.67
C ARG A 321 -17.94 -16.23 0.04
N CYS A 322 -17.69 -15.16 -0.70
CA CYS A 322 -17.89 -13.80 -0.19
C CYS A 322 -19.38 -13.44 -0.17
N PHE A 323 -19.78 -12.61 0.79
CA PHE A 323 -21.16 -12.21 1.02
C PHE A 323 -21.30 -10.68 1.14
N ALA A 324 -22.32 -10.12 0.49
CA ALA A 324 -22.69 -8.71 0.62
C ALA A 324 -24.20 -8.58 0.91
N SER A 325 -24.57 -7.81 1.95
CA SER A 325 -25.98 -7.60 2.30
C SER A 325 -26.71 -6.64 1.37
N VAL A 326 -25.99 -5.93 0.50
CA VAL A 326 -26.54 -5.10 -0.57
C VAL A 326 -26.10 -5.71 -1.90
N ALA A 327 -25.02 -5.23 -2.52
CA ALA A 327 -24.63 -5.63 -3.87
C ALA A 327 -23.13 -5.93 -4.00
N GLY A 328 -22.74 -6.70 -5.01
CA GLY A 328 -21.35 -7.09 -5.23
C GLY A 328 -20.85 -8.06 -4.17
N GLY A 329 -21.26 -9.33 -4.25
CA GLY A 329 -20.98 -10.33 -3.20
C GLY A 329 -19.50 -10.46 -2.85
N ALA A 330 -18.60 -10.21 -3.81
CA ALA A 330 -17.16 -10.10 -3.60
C ALA A 330 -16.65 -8.67 -3.83
N VAL A 331 -16.98 -8.06 -4.97
CA VAL A 331 -16.43 -6.76 -5.39
C VAL A 331 -17.55 -5.79 -5.74
N ALA A 332 -17.44 -4.55 -5.27
CA ALA A 332 -18.27 -3.44 -5.72
C ALA A 332 -17.41 -2.29 -6.26
N VAL A 333 -17.80 -1.76 -7.41
CA VAL A 333 -17.16 -0.62 -8.09
C VAL A 333 -18.18 0.50 -8.19
N ASP A 334 -17.92 1.64 -7.57
CA ASP A 334 -18.91 2.70 -7.46
C ASP A 334 -18.32 4.09 -7.72
N ARG A 335 -19.10 4.93 -8.41
CA ARG A 335 -18.78 6.32 -8.81
C ARG A 335 -17.86 6.40 -10.03
N ASP A 336 -18.00 7.51 -10.74
CA ASP A 336 -17.24 7.82 -11.95
C ASP A 336 -15.72 7.74 -11.72
N GLY A 337 -15.03 7.18 -12.71
CA GLY A 337 -13.59 6.99 -12.71
C GLY A 337 -13.10 5.76 -11.95
N SER A 338 -13.95 5.10 -11.15
CA SER A 338 -13.56 3.87 -10.46
C SER A 338 -13.49 2.67 -11.39
N LEU A 339 -12.45 1.86 -11.23
CA LEU A 339 -12.09 0.81 -12.18
C LEU A 339 -11.72 -0.49 -11.47
N ALA A 340 -12.28 -1.61 -11.93
CA ALA A 340 -11.79 -2.94 -11.59
C ALA A 340 -11.32 -3.67 -12.85
N ARG A 341 -10.03 -4.01 -12.92
CA ARG A 341 -9.41 -4.81 -13.98
C ARG A 341 -9.06 -6.18 -13.45
N ILE A 342 -9.70 -7.22 -13.98
CA ILE A 342 -9.63 -8.56 -13.40
C ILE A 342 -9.30 -9.57 -14.49
N ALA A 343 -8.21 -10.31 -14.31
CA ALA A 343 -7.75 -11.30 -15.27
C ALA A 343 -7.53 -12.68 -14.62
N ASN A 344 -7.80 -13.75 -15.36
CA ASN A 344 -7.50 -15.15 -14.97
C ASN A 344 -7.97 -15.49 -13.54
N THR A 345 -9.16 -15.01 -13.16
CA THR A 345 -9.64 -15.04 -11.77
C THR A 345 -10.96 -15.80 -11.71
N THR A 346 -11.18 -16.51 -10.60
CA THR A 346 -12.44 -17.24 -10.36
C THR A 346 -13.25 -16.61 -9.25
N PHE A 347 -14.53 -16.35 -9.51
CA PHE A 347 -15.54 -15.99 -8.51
C PHE A 347 -16.43 -17.21 -8.27
N LEU A 348 -16.27 -17.83 -7.11
CA LEU A 348 -16.95 -19.07 -6.73
C LEU A 348 -17.91 -18.83 -5.57
N ALA A 349 -19.18 -19.17 -5.78
CA ALA A 349 -20.20 -19.23 -4.74
C ALA A 349 -20.37 -17.93 -3.93
N ASN A 350 -20.12 -16.78 -4.55
CA ASN A 350 -20.33 -15.47 -3.91
C ASN A 350 -21.81 -15.11 -3.89
N THR A 351 -22.24 -14.38 -2.88
CA THR A 351 -23.65 -14.04 -2.69
C THR A 351 -23.84 -12.55 -2.39
N ALA A 352 -24.71 -11.90 -3.16
CA ALA A 352 -25.27 -10.61 -2.82
C ALA A 352 -26.76 -10.76 -2.48
N LYS A 353 -27.29 -9.97 -1.55
CA LYS A 353 -28.74 -9.96 -1.32
C LYS A 353 -29.47 -9.32 -2.50
N THR A 354 -29.04 -8.14 -2.94
CA THR A 354 -29.69 -7.42 -4.04
C THR A 354 -29.08 -7.85 -5.38
N SER A 355 -28.04 -7.20 -5.87
CA SER A 355 -27.56 -7.39 -7.24
C SER A 355 -26.06 -7.71 -7.32
N GLY A 356 -25.63 -8.35 -8.40
CA GLY A 356 -24.23 -8.65 -8.64
C GLY A 356 -23.70 -9.67 -7.63
N GLY A 357 -24.12 -10.93 -7.76
CA GLY A 357 -23.79 -11.97 -6.78
C GLY A 357 -22.28 -12.14 -6.57
N ALA A 358 -21.45 -11.82 -7.56
CA ALA A 358 -20.01 -11.67 -7.43
C ALA A 358 -19.56 -10.20 -7.51
N ILE A 359 -19.89 -9.51 -8.60
CA ILE A 359 -19.41 -8.15 -8.88
C ILE A 359 -20.59 -7.23 -9.20
N THR A 360 -20.56 -6.02 -8.67
CA THR A 360 -21.46 -4.95 -9.11
C THR A 360 -20.66 -3.72 -9.55
N ALA A 361 -21.15 -3.00 -10.56
CA ALA A 361 -20.74 -1.62 -10.84
C ALA A 361 -21.94 -0.67 -10.82
N THR A 362 -21.75 0.52 -10.28
CA THR A 362 -22.79 1.55 -10.13
C THR A 362 -22.24 2.95 -10.34
N ASN A 363 -23.12 3.90 -10.67
CA ASN A 363 -22.82 5.34 -10.75
C ASN A 363 -21.60 5.65 -11.64
N GLY A 364 -21.53 5.00 -12.80
CA GLY A 364 -20.45 5.16 -13.78
C GLY A 364 -19.14 4.42 -13.50
N GLY A 365 -19.11 3.52 -12.51
CA GLY A 365 -18.00 2.59 -12.33
C GLY A 365 -17.76 1.70 -13.57
N HIS A 366 -16.51 1.34 -13.83
CA HIS A 366 -16.10 0.50 -14.96
C HIS A 366 -15.47 -0.83 -14.53
N ILE A 367 -15.79 -1.91 -15.25
CA ILE A 367 -15.21 -3.24 -15.02
C ILE A 367 -14.57 -3.76 -16.32
N GLU A 368 -13.34 -4.23 -16.25
CA GLU A 368 -12.66 -4.96 -17.32
C GLU A 368 -12.38 -6.39 -16.87
N LEU A 369 -12.90 -7.38 -17.60
CA LEU A 369 -12.73 -8.80 -17.30
C LEU A 369 -12.05 -9.53 -18.47
N ASP A 370 -11.00 -10.30 -18.18
CA ASP A 370 -10.28 -11.11 -19.16
C ASP A 370 -9.98 -12.52 -18.62
N GLY A 371 -10.52 -13.57 -19.26
CA GLY A 371 -10.28 -14.95 -18.79
C GLY A 371 -10.89 -15.24 -17.40
N VAL A 372 -12.01 -14.60 -17.05
CA VAL A 372 -12.63 -14.69 -15.72
C VAL A 372 -13.72 -15.76 -15.69
N HIS A 373 -13.77 -16.54 -14.61
CA HIS A 373 -14.80 -17.55 -14.39
C HIS A 373 -15.73 -17.17 -13.24
N PHE A 374 -17.03 -17.22 -13.46
CA PHE A 374 -18.08 -17.03 -12.46
C PHE A 374 -18.85 -18.33 -12.29
N ASP A 375 -18.65 -19.01 -11.17
CA ASP A 375 -19.31 -20.27 -10.84
C ASP A 375 -20.20 -20.14 -9.60
N ALA A 376 -21.47 -20.54 -9.75
CA ALA A 376 -22.43 -20.66 -8.66
C ALA A 376 -22.68 -19.38 -7.84
N ASN A 377 -22.52 -18.19 -8.44
CA ASN A 377 -22.77 -16.93 -7.73
C ASN A 377 -24.28 -16.61 -7.67
N LEU A 378 -24.70 -15.93 -6.61
CA LEU A 378 -26.12 -15.72 -6.29
C LEU A 378 -26.44 -14.25 -5.99
N ALA A 379 -27.37 -13.68 -6.77
CA ALA A 379 -28.13 -12.49 -6.39
C ALA A 379 -29.48 -12.93 -5.80
N SER A 380 -29.65 -12.78 -4.49
CA SER A 380 -30.75 -13.43 -3.76
C SER A 380 -32.13 -12.92 -4.17
N ILE A 381 -32.30 -11.61 -4.34
CA ILE A 381 -33.57 -10.98 -4.72
C ILE A 381 -33.47 -10.00 -5.88
N GLY A 382 -32.27 -9.54 -6.25
CA GLY A 382 -32.05 -8.62 -7.38
C GLY A 382 -31.41 -9.30 -8.58
N ASN A 383 -30.69 -8.52 -9.37
CA ASN A 383 -30.33 -8.88 -10.74
C ASN A 383 -28.83 -9.19 -10.89
N GLY A 384 -28.46 -9.91 -11.95
CA GLY A 384 -27.06 -10.20 -12.25
C GLY A 384 -26.47 -11.20 -11.26
N GLY A 385 -26.71 -12.49 -11.49
CA GLY A 385 -26.32 -13.53 -10.53
C GLY A 385 -24.81 -13.61 -10.33
N ALA A 386 -24.03 -13.26 -11.36
CA ALA A 386 -22.61 -12.99 -11.24
C ALA A 386 -22.31 -11.49 -11.27
N VAL A 387 -22.70 -10.80 -12.35
CA VAL A 387 -22.34 -9.40 -12.59
C VAL A 387 -23.60 -8.55 -12.74
N ALA A 388 -23.65 -7.40 -12.06
CA ALA A 388 -24.69 -6.39 -12.23
C ALA A 388 -24.10 -5.02 -12.55
N LEU A 389 -24.67 -4.35 -13.54
CA LEU A 389 -24.35 -2.98 -13.93
C LEU A 389 -25.59 -2.12 -13.73
N ASP A 390 -25.43 -1.00 -13.05
CA ASP A 390 -26.51 -0.03 -12.80
C ASP A 390 -26.01 1.42 -12.91
N SER A 391 -26.94 2.36 -13.00
CA SER A 391 -26.70 3.81 -12.95
C SER A 391 -25.54 4.29 -13.83
N GLY A 392 -25.59 4.02 -15.13
CA GLY A 392 -24.59 4.49 -16.11
C GLY A 392 -23.23 3.79 -16.05
N SER A 393 -23.12 2.69 -15.30
CA SER A 393 -21.88 1.91 -15.23
C SER A 393 -21.61 1.13 -16.52
N SER A 394 -20.40 0.59 -16.65
CA SER A 394 -20.03 -0.16 -17.84
C SER A 394 -19.12 -1.34 -17.58
N ALA A 395 -19.13 -2.32 -18.48
CA ALA A 395 -18.20 -3.45 -18.42
C ALA A 395 -17.71 -3.91 -19.80
N THR A 396 -16.44 -4.29 -19.86
CA THR A 396 -15.80 -4.94 -21.01
C THR A 396 -15.40 -6.35 -20.63
N LEU A 397 -15.91 -7.36 -21.35
CA LEU A 397 -15.70 -8.78 -21.04
C LEU A 397 -15.05 -9.49 -22.22
N ALA A 398 -13.89 -10.10 -21.97
CA ALA A 398 -13.19 -10.98 -22.90
C ALA A 398 -12.96 -12.35 -22.25
N ASP A 399 -13.28 -13.43 -22.97
CA ASP A 399 -12.99 -14.80 -22.53
C ASP A 399 -13.59 -15.15 -21.15
N VAL A 400 -14.80 -14.64 -20.88
CA VAL A 400 -15.50 -14.82 -19.60
C VAL A 400 -16.44 -16.01 -19.65
N ALA A 401 -16.49 -16.80 -18.59
CA ALA A 401 -17.43 -17.90 -18.45
C ALA A 401 -18.35 -17.70 -17.23
N PHE A 402 -19.66 -17.75 -17.46
CA PHE A 402 -20.71 -17.72 -16.47
C PHE A 402 -21.38 -19.09 -16.36
N VAL A 403 -21.17 -19.78 -15.24
CA VAL A 403 -21.68 -21.11 -14.98
C VAL A 403 -22.53 -21.12 -13.70
N ALA A 404 -23.74 -21.69 -13.78
CA ALA A 404 -24.58 -21.97 -12.61
C ALA A 404 -24.94 -20.75 -11.73
N ASN A 405 -24.87 -19.53 -12.26
CA ASN A 405 -25.20 -18.32 -11.51
C ASN A 405 -26.71 -18.09 -11.44
N THR A 406 -27.21 -17.54 -10.34
CA THR A 406 -28.65 -17.42 -10.07
C THR A 406 -29.05 -16.00 -9.68
N ALA A 407 -30.15 -15.48 -10.25
CA ALA A 407 -30.70 -14.15 -9.94
C ALA A 407 -32.22 -14.06 -10.10
N SER A 408 -32.78 -12.89 -9.77
CA SER A 408 -34.15 -12.51 -10.15
C SER A 408 -34.24 -12.27 -11.66
N ALA A 409 -33.35 -11.45 -12.21
CA ALA A 409 -33.17 -11.27 -13.65
C ALA A 409 -31.68 -11.29 -14.03
N GLY A 410 -31.35 -11.83 -15.20
CA GLY A 410 -29.96 -11.93 -15.66
C GLY A 410 -29.17 -12.90 -14.79
N GLY A 411 -29.42 -14.22 -14.95
CA GLY A 411 -28.79 -15.24 -14.13
C GLY A 411 -27.26 -15.14 -14.12
N ALA A 412 -26.66 -14.75 -15.26
CA ALA A 412 -25.25 -14.40 -15.37
C ALA A 412 -25.00 -12.89 -15.18
N LEU A 413 -25.52 -12.07 -16.11
CA LEU A 413 -25.24 -10.64 -16.21
C LEU A 413 -26.55 -9.86 -16.28
N ALA A 414 -26.62 -8.72 -15.58
CA ALA A 414 -27.69 -7.75 -15.76
C ALA A 414 -27.15 -6.33 -15.95
N ALA A 415 -27.75 -5.55 -16.86
CA ALA A 415 -27.43 -4.14 -17.06
C ALA A 415 -28.70 -3.28 -17.05
N ALA A 416 -28.73 -2.26 -16.18
CA ALA A 416 -29.88 -1.38 -15.96
C ALA A 416 -29.48 0.10 -15.94
N ALA A 417 -30.48 0.99 -16.02
CA ALA A 417 -30.33 2.45 -15.90
C ALA A 417 -29.16 3.03 -16.72
N SER A 418 -29.27 2.95 -18.05
CA SER A 418 -28.28 3.49 -19.00
C SER A 418 -26.87 2.87 -18.91
N SER A 419 -26.77 1.64 -18.42
CA SER A 419 -25.49 0.93 -18.33
C SER A 419 -25.17 0.19 -19.63
N SER A 420 -23.89 -0.12 -19.84
CA SER A 420 -23.43 -0.81 -21.05
C SER A 420 -22.50 -1.98 -20.77
N ALA A 421 -22.63 -3.06 -21.52
CA ALA A 421 -21.68 -4.17 -21.50
C ALA A 421 -21.12 -4.41 -22.92
N SER A 422 -19.89 -4.88 -23.02
CA SER A 422 -19.32 -5.38 -24.27
C SER A 422 -18.84 -6.82 -24.04
N LEU A 423 -19.38 -7.76 -24.83
CA LEU A 423 -19.14 -9.19 -24.63
C LEU A 423 -18.37 -9.79 -25.81
N ALA A 424 -17.15 -10.27 -25.56
CA ALA A 424 -16.33 -11.00 -26.52
C ALA A 424 -15.96 -12.39 -25.97
N ARG A 425 -16.26 -13.45 -26.73
CA ARG A 425 -15.94 -14.85 -26.37
C ARG A 425 -16.49 -15.25 -24.98
N VAL A 426 -17.74 -14.90 -24.71
CA VAL A 426 -18.41 -15.19 -23.44
C VAL A 426 -19.17 -16.52 -23.51
N VAL A 427 -18.98 -17.38 -22.51
CA VAL A 427 -19.72 -18.63 -22.32
C VAL A 427 -20.77 -18.44 -21.23
N ILE A 428 -22.02 -18.79 -21.51
CA ILE A 428 -23.13 -18.71 -20.55
C ILE A 428 -23.80 -20.07 -20.49
N SER A 429 -23.69 -20.76 -19.35
CA SER A 429 -24.28 -22.10 -19.18
C SER A 429 -24.89 -22.29 -17.80
N HIS A 430 -26.01 -23.00 -17.73
CA HIS A 430 -26.69 -23.39 -16.49
C HIS A 430 -27.08 -22.23 -15.55
N ASN A 431 -27.12 -20.99 -16.05
CA ASN A 431 -27.55 -19.84 -15.27
C ASN A 431 -29.07 -19.80 -15.15
N ILE A 432 -29.57 -19.34 -14.00
CA ILE A 432 -30.99 -19.37 -13.63
C ILE A 432 -31.46 -17.96 -13.30
N ALA A 433 -32.55 -17.52 -13.94
CA ALA A 433 -33.26 -16.30 -13.57
C ALA A 433 -34.70 -16.65 -13.18
N ARG A 434 -35.21 -16.05 -12.09
CA ARG A 434 -36.60 -16.29 -11.64
C ARG A 434 -37.64 -15.61 -12.53
N ASN A 435 -37.31 -14.44 -13.06
CA ASN A 435 -38.23 -13.60 -13.81
C ASN A 435 -37.83 -13.47 -15.28
N ASN A 436 -36.66 -12.90 -15.58
CA ASN A 436 -36.25 -12.54 -16.94
C ASN A 436 -34.78 -12.86 -17.23
N GLY A 437 -34.46 -13.26 -18.46
CA GLY A 437 -33.08 -13.38 -18.93
C GLY A 437 -32.26 -14.44 -18.17
N GLY A 438 -32.51 -15.73 -18.44
CA GLY A 438 -31.80 -16.84 -17.76
C GLY A 438 -30.27 -16.72 -17.81
N GLY A 439 -29.72 -16.11 -18.86
CA GLY A 439 -28.33 -15.70 -18.98
C GLY A 439 -28.13 -14.20 -18.75
N VAL A 440 -28.42 -13.39 -19.77
CA VAL A 440 -28.25 -11.93 -19.74
C VAL A 440 -29.60 -11.23 -19.68
N HIS A 441 -29.70 -10.16 -18.91
CA HIS A 441 -30.85 -9.26 -18.89
C HIS A 441 -30.41 -7.80 -19.08
N ILE A 442 -30.98 -7.14 -20.09
CA ILE A 442 -30.71 -5.73 -20.43
C ILE A 442 -32.03 -4.98 -20.33
N ASP A 443 -32.05 -3.91 -19.53
CA ASP A 443 -33.22 -3.02 -19.41
C ASP A 443 -33.31 -2.05 -20.60
N ASP A 444 -34.48 -1.46 -20.84
CA ASP A 444 -34.83 -0.71 -22.07
C ASP A 444 -33.94 0.51 -22.36
N THR A 445 -33.17 0.98 -21.37
CA THR A 445 -32.22 2.11 -21.50
C THR A 445 -30.76 1.68 -21.65
N SER A 446 -30.48 0.39 -21.53
CA SER A 446 -29.14 -0.19 -21.47
C SER A 446 -28.75 -0.90 -22.78
N SER A 447 -27.48 -1.27 -22.93
CA SER A 447 -26.98 -2.02 -24.09
C SER A 447 -25.98 -3.11 -23.69
N ALA A 448 -25.87 -4.17 -24.49
CA ALA A 448 -24.86 -5.23 -24.32
C ALA A 448 -24.40 -5.81 -25.65
#